data_AF-A0A852KRL0-F1
#
_entry.id   AF-A0A852KRL0-F1
#
_cell.length_a   1.000
_cell.length_b   1.000
_cell.length_c   1.000
_cell.angle_alpha   90.00
_cell.angle_beta   90.00
_cell.angle_gamma   90.00
#
_symmetry.space_group_name_H-M   'P 1'
#
loop_
_entity.id
_entity.type
_entity.pdbx_description
1 polymer ?
#
loop_
_entity_poly.entity_id
_entity_poly.type
_entity_poly.pdbx_seq_one_letter_code
_entity_poly.pdbx_strand_id
1 'polypeptide(L)' 'QGAVTFQEVAVYFSPEEWVELTAWQRELYREVMMDNYDLVASLGKDAALGSPGTQAASTAGL' A
#
# COMPACT_ATOMS: atom_id res chain seq x y z
N GLN A 1 18.83 -0.46 9.73
CA GLN A 1 17.45 -0.12 10.11
C GLN A 1 16.54 -1.03 9.29
N GLY A 2 15.66 -1.80 9.94
CA GLY A 2 14.76 -2.75 9.26
C GLY A 2 13.52 -2.05 8.71
N ALA A 3 12.89 -2.64 7.70
CA ALA A 3 11.64 -2.13 7.14
C ALA A 3 10.50 -2.34 8.16
N VAL A 4 9.80 -1.27 8.51
CA VAL A 4 8.58 -1.32 9.33
C VAL A 4 7.43 -1.76 8.41
N THR A 5 6.66 -2.74 8.85
CA THR A 5 5.51 -3.24 8.07
C THR A 5 4.24 -2.48 8.43
N PHE A 6 3.30 -2.41 7.49
CA PHE A 6 2.03 -1.72 7.71
C PHE A 6 1.24 -2.28 8.91
N GLN A 7 1.36 -3.59 9.15
CA GLN A 7 0.72 -4.25 10.30
C GLN A 7 1.26 -3.80 11.65
N GLU A 8 2.51 -3.33 11.73
CA GLU A 8 3.11 -2.88 12.99
C GLU A 8 2.63 -1.50 13.43
N VAL A 9 2.06 -0.71 12.52
CA VAL A 9 1.59 0.66 12.79
C VAL A 9 0.07 0.83 12.63
N ALA A 10 -0.63 -0.14 12.03
CA ALA A 10 -2.06 -0.10 11.86
C ALA A 10 -2.81 -0.46 13.16
N VAL A 11 -3.80 0.35 13.53
CA VAL A 11 -4.73 0.06 14.61
C VAL A 11 -6.01 -0.50 14.01
N TYR A 12 -6.54 -1.58 14.58
CA TYR A 12 -7.79 -2.20 14.15
C TYR A 12 -8.79 -2.15 15.29
N PHE A 13 -10.03 -1.79 14.96
CA PHE A 13 -11.14 -1.79 15.90
C PHE A 13 -12.12 -2.90 15.53
N SER A 14 -12.61 -3.63 16.53
CA SER A 14 -13.80 -4.47 16.40
C SER A 14 -15.05 -3.60 16.17
N PRO A 15 -16.17 -4.17 15.68
CA PRO A 15 -17.43 -3.45 15.53
C PRO A 15 -17.90 -2.80 16.83
N GLU A 16 -17.71 -3.48 17.97
CA GLU A 16 -18.08 -3.00 19.29
C GLU A 16 -17.23 -1.80 19.69
N GLU A 17 -15.90 -1.89 19.56
CA GLU A 17 -14.97 -0.78 19.83
C GLU A 17 -15.22 0.41 18.90
N TRP A 18 -15.57 0.15 17.64
CA TRP A 18 -15.89 1.19 16.66
C TRP A 18 -17.10 2.04 17.05
N VAL A 19 -18.10 1.45 17.72
CA VAL A 19 -19.27 2.17 18.23
C VAL A 19 -18.92 3.05 19.42
N GLU A 20 -17.95 2.65 20.23
CA GLU A 20 -17.47 3.42 21.39
C GLU A 20 -16.61 4.62 20.98
N LEU A 21 -16.09 4.64 19.75
CA LEU A 21 -15.32 5.78 19.25
C LEU A 21 -16.18 7.05 19.13
N THR A 22 -15.65 8.13 19.67
CA THR A 22 -16.20 9.46 19.45
C THR A 22 -16.08 9.86 17.97
N ALA A 23 -16.87 10.85 17.53
CA ALA A 23 -16.92 11.26 16.13
C ALA A 23 -15.53 11.64 15.56
N TRP A 24 -14.71 12.36 16.33
CA TRP A 24 -13.38 12.78 15.89
C TRP A 24 -12.39 11.62 15.77
N GLN A 25 -12.51 10.58 16.60
CA GLN A 25 -11.65 9.39 16.51
C GLN A 25 -11.94 8.57 15.25
N ARG A 26 -13.23 8.46 14.87
CA ARG A 26 -13.63 7.79 13.62
C ARG A 26 -13.18 8.56 12.39
N GLU A 27 -13.18 9.88 12.45
CA GLU A 27 -12.65 10.71 11.38
C GLU A 27 -11.16 10.51 11.20
N LEU A 28 -10.39 10.61 12.30
CA LEU A 28 -8.94 10.37 12.27
C LEU A 28 -8.59 8.98 11.73
N TYR A 29 -9.34 7.94 12.11
CA TYR A 29 -9.14 6.59 11.57
C TYR A 29 -9.34 6.55 10.05
N ARG A 30 -10.40 7.20 9.55
CA ARG A 30 -10.70 7.25 8.11
C ARG A 30 -9.63 7.99 7.33
N GLU A 31 -9.19 9.15 7.82
CA GLU A 31 -8.12 9.95 7.21
C GLU A 31 -6.83 9.13 7.10
N VAL A 32 -6.38 8.53 8.20
CA VAL A 32 -5.15 7.73 8.23
C VAL A 32 -5.27 6.50 7.33
N MET A 33 -6.41 5.80 7.33
CA MET A 33 -6.60 4.62 6.48
C MET A 33 -6.70 4.97 4.99
N MET A 34 -7.21 6.16 4.65
CA MET A 34 -7.28 6.64 3.27
C MET A 34 -5.88 6.93 2.72
N ASP A 35 -5.03 7.62 3.48
CA ASP A 35 -3.62 7.85 3.11
C ASP A 35 -2.87 6.53 2.89
N ASN A 36 -3.15 5.52 3.72
CA ASN A 36 -2.57 4.18 3.57
C ASN A 36 -3.07 3.47 2.31
N TYR A 37 -4.36 3.59 1.98
CA TYR A 37 -4.92 3.02 0.76
C TYR A 37 -4.29 3.65 -0.48
N ASP A 38 -4.11 4.98 -0.49
CA ASP A 38 -3.49 5.69 -1.59
C ASP A 38 -2.02 5.31 -1.77
N LEU A 39 -1.27 5.15 -0.67
CA LEU A 39 0.11 4.66 -0.69
C LEU A 39 0.21 3.23 -1.24
N VAL A 40 -0.65 2.32 -0.80
CA VAL A 40 -0.67 0.94 -1.32
C VAL A 40 -1.08 0.93 -2.80
N ALA A 41 -2.04 1.76 -3.19
CA ALA A 41 -2.46 1.91 -4.57
C ALA A 41 -1.36 2.53 -5.46
N SER A 42 -0.50 3.39 -4.94
CA SER A 42 0.65 3.94 -5.68
C SER A 42 1.75 2.90 -5.89
N LEU A 43 2.04 2.06 -4.87
CA LEU A 43 2.99 0.94 -5.01
C LEU A 43 2.56 -0.07 -6.09
N GLY A 44 1.26 -0.30 -6.25
CA GLY A 44 0.72 -1.13 -7.33
C GLY A 44 0.93 -0.56 -8.73
N LYS A 45 1.06 0.77 -8.87
CA LYS A 45 1.34 1.44 -10.15
C LYS A 45 2.81 1.36 -10.54
N ASP A 46 3.72 1.45 -9.57
CA ASP A 46 5.16 1.34 -9.82
C ASP A 46 5.58 -0.10 -10.15
N ALA A 47 4.93 -1.10 -9.53
CA ALA A 47 5.16 -2.51 -9.85
C ALA A 47 4.73 -2.88 -11.28
N ALA A 48 3.75 -2.19 -11.86
CA ALA A 48 3.25 -2.44 -13.21
C ALA A 48 4.10 -1.80 -14.33
N LEU A 49 5.01 -0.87 -14.00
CA LEU A 49 5.87 -0.18 -14.97
C LEU A 49 7.27 -0.78 -15.11
N GLY A 50 7.61 -1.77 -14.28
CA GLY A 50 8.83 -2.57 -14.43
C GLY A 50 8.67 -3.67 -15.48
N SER A 51 8.48 -3.31 -16.75
CA SER A 51 8.67 -4.26 -17.86
C SER A 51 10.18 -4.53 -17.99
N PRO A 52 10.67 -5.77 -17.77
CA PRO A 52 12.04 -6.12 -18.11
C PRO A 52 12.22 -6.02 -19.63
N GLY A 53 13.35 -5.44 -20.04
CA GLY A 53 13.61 -5.05 -21.41
C GLY A 53 13.38 -6.16 -22.44
N THR A 54 12.78 -5.79 -23.55
CA THR A 54 13.06 -6.44 -24.82
C THR A 54 14.44 -5.95 -25.28
N GLN A 55 15.51 -6.60 -24.82
CA GLN A 55 16.80 -6.56 -25.50
C GLN A 55 17.26 -7.97 -25.87
N ALA A 56 17.42 -8.13 -27.18
CA ALA A 56 18.22 -9.11 -27.91
C ALA A 56 17.76 -10.58 -27.95
N ALA A 57 17.19 -10.96 -29.09
CA ALA A 57 17.49 -12.25 -29.71
C ALA A 57 18.42 -12.03 -30.92
N SER A 58 19.70 -12.23 -30.64
CA SER A 58 20.76 -12.76 -31.50
C SER A 58 20.84 -12.36 -32.97
N THR A 59 21.93 -11.66 -33.27
CA THR A 59 22.76 -11.93 -34.45
C THR A 59 23.02 -13.44 -34.60
N ALA A 60 22.54 -14.04 -35.69
CA ALA A 60 23.06 -15.29 -36.22
C ALA A 60 23.34 -15.08 -37.69
N GLY A 61 24.62 -15.17 -38.07
CA GLY A 61 25.06 -14.99 -39.44
C GLY A 61 24.53 -16.07 -40.38
N LEU A 62 24.24 -15.66 -41.62
CA LEU A 62 25.05 -15.93 -42.81
C LEU A 62 24.64 -14.94 -43.91
#